data_AF-A0A950XWG6-F1
#
_entry.id   AF-A0A950XWG6-F1
#
_cell.length_a   1.000
_cell.length_b   1.000
_cell.length_c   1.000
_cell.angle_alpha   90.00
_cell.angle_beta   90.00
_cell.angle_gamma   90.00
#
_symmetry.space_group_name_H-M   'P 1'
#
loop_
_entity.id
_entity.type
_entity.pdbx_description
1 polymer ?
#
loop_
_entity_poly.entity_id
_entity_poly.type
_entity_poly.pdbx_seq_one_letter_code
_entity_poly.pdbx_strand_id
1 'polypeptide(L)'
;MDVVLARRGMDTAKLLDSSIDDLASILDDADPDPDHQGLRNGTVFVLGNLFPTTPPKALTYFEAHLTDKANSDHAAAGMADALLRSANAACIAEVLRFAEQRPQIKGSVIQRLGVNHITTDEALKFIHSAFLDPKLRQAAIEAVGDLPGDVRKGFAQDLAHVIEDPNEDSRVAERARQVLTQ
;
A
#
# COMPACT_ATOMS: atom_id res chain seq x y z
N MET A 1 15.20 -37.43 -1.95
CA MET A 1 13.80 -37.65 -1.50
C MET A 1 13.35 -36.31 -0.95
N ASP A 2 12.91 -35.45 -1.86
CA ASP A 2 12.58 -34.06 -1.59
C ASP A 2 11.29 -34.00 -0.78
N VAL A 3 11.42 -33.60 0.48
CA VAL A 3 10.28 -33.11 1.27
C VAL A 3 10.01 -31.70 0.78
N VAL A 4 9.35 -31.61 -0.38
CA VAL A 4 8.65 -30.38 -0.79
C VAL A 4 7.56 -30.17 0.24
N LEU A 5 7.80 -29.26 1.18
CA LEU A 5 6.81 -28.70 2.08
C LEU A 5 5.77 -27.94 1.25
N ALA A 6 4.87 -28.67 0.61
CA ALA A 6 3.62 -28.13 0.12
C ALA A 6 2.77 -27.75 1.35
N ARG A 7 3.01 -26.55 1.90
CA ARG A 7 1.95 -25.83 2.58
C ARG A 7 0.85 -25.61 1.52
N ARG A 8 -0.08 -26.55 1.39
CA ARG A 8 -1.40 -26.27 0.82
C ARG A 8 -2.07 -25.32 1.82
N GLY A 9 -1.74 -24.03 1.70
CA GLY A 9 -2.50 -22.97 2.36
C GLY A 9 -3.95 -23.15 1.93
N MET A 10 -4.86 -23.14 2.91
CA MET A 10 -6.28 -23.15 2.63
C MET A 10 -6.61 -21.95 1.73
N ASP A 11 -7.32 -22.19 0.63
CA ASP A 11 -7.83 -21.15 -0.25
C ASP A 11 -8.97 -20.42 0.48
N THR A 12 -8.62 -19.39 1.26
CA THR A 12 -9.57 -18.63 2.07
C THR A 12 -10.45 -17.74 1.20
N ALA A 13 -9.97 -17.34 0.02
CA ALA A 13 -10.78 -16.66 -0.99
C ALA A 13 -11.95 -17.55 -1.42
N LYS A 14 -11.68 -18.81 -1.75
CA LYS A 14 -12.73 -19.78 -2.10
C LYS A 14 -13.62 -20.15 -0.91
N LEU A 15 -13.04 -20.28 0.29
CA LEU A 15 -13.80 -20.62 1.49
C LEU A 15 -14.85 -19.56 1.84
N LEU A 16 -14.48 -18.29 1.69
CA LEU A 16 -15.31 -17.15 2.09
C LEU A 16 -16.10 -16.53 0.95
N ASP A 17 -16.04 -17.07 -0.27
CA ASP A 17 -16.67 -16.49 -1.47
C ASP A 17 -18.16 -16.16 -1.28
N SER A 18 -18.92 -17.07 -0.65
CA SER A 18 -20.34 -16.87 -0.37
C SER A 18 -20.63 -15.82 0.71
N SER A 19 -19.63 -15.43 1.50
CA SER A 19 -19.75 -14.49 2.61
C SER A 19 -19.12 -13.13 2.32
N ILE A 20 -18.52 -12.94 1.14
CA ILE A 20 -17.90 -11.66 0.76
C ILE A 20 -18.93 -10.53 0.82
N ASP A 21 -20.12 -10.75 0.27
CA ASP A 21 -21.15 -9.71 0.18
C ASP A 21 -21.66 -9.33 1.59
N ASP A 22 -21.88 -10.33 2.46
CA ASP A 22 -22.29 -10.12 3.85
C ASP A 22 -21.22 -9.35 4.65
N LEU A 23 -19.95 -9.75 4.52
CA LEU A 23 -18.84 -9.06 5.18
C LEU A 23 -18.71 -7.63 4.64
N ALA A 24 -18.77 -7.46 3.33
CA ALA A 24 -18.59 -6.17 2.68
C ALA A 24 -19.72 -5.18 2.99
N SER A 25 -20.94 -5.64 3.27
CA SER A 25 -22.05 -4.75 3.67
C SER A 25 -21.78 -3.96 4.96
N ILE A 26 -20.82 -4.40 5.78
CA ILE A 26 -20.36 -3.63 6.95
C ILE A 26 -19.72 -2.30 6.50
N LEU A 27 -19.18 -2.25 5.28
CA LEU A 27 -18.59 -1.05 4.70
C LEU A 27 -19.63 -0.04 4.19
N ASP A 28 -20.88 -0.46 3.96
CA ASP A 28 -21.98 0.43 3.57
C ASP A 28 -22.47 1.28 4.76
N ASP A 29 -22.27 0.80 5.98
CA ASP A 29 -22.74 1.49 7.19
C ASP A 29 -21.70 2.50 7.69
N ALA A 30 -22.05 3.78 7.65
CA ALA A 30 -21.20 4.91 8.01
C ALA A 30 -21.27 5.28 9.51
N ASP A 31 -21.73 4.39 10.38
CA ASP A 31 -21.81 4.65 11.82
C ASP A 31 -20.43 5.06 12.40
N PRO A 32 -20.32 6.26 13.01
CA PRO A 32 -19.08 6.71 13.64
C PRO A 32 -18.78 6.02 14.98
N ASP A 33 -19.65 5.13 15.49
CA ASP A 33 -19.43 4.39 16.73
C ASP A 33 -18.05 3.66 16.71
N PRO A 34 -17.24 3.77 17.79
CA PRO A 34 -15.93 3.10 17.86
C PRO A 34 -15.98 1.59 17.66
N ASP A 35 -17.02 0.91 18.13
CA ASP A 35 -17.19 -0.53 17.95
C ASP A 35 -17.45 -0.85 16.48
N HIS A 36 -18.22 0.00 15.80
CA HIS A 36 -18.46 -0.09 14.36
C HIS A 36 -17.19 0.15 13.54
N GLN A 37 -16.38 1.12 13.92
CA GLN A 37 -15.05 1.34 13.31
C GLN A 37 -14.13 0.12 13.47
N GLY A 38 -14.21 -0.58 14.61
CA GLY A 38 -13.55 -1.86 14.81
C GLY A 38 -13.99 -2.92 13.80
N LEU A 39 -15.30 -3.03 13.54
CA LEU A 39 -15.85 -3.97 12.54
C LEU A 39 -15.45 -3.60 11.12
N ARG A 40 -15.47 -2.32 10.75
CA ARG A 40 -14.99 -1.85 9.43
C ARG A 40 -13.53 -2.20 9.22
N ASN A 41 -12.67 -1.91 10.20
CA ASN A 41 -11.25 -2.26 10.14
C ASN A 41 -11.04 -3.78 10.01
N GLY A 42 -11.77 -4.58 10.80
CA GLY A 42 -11.72 -6.04 10.73
C GLY A 42 -12.17 -6.58 9.38
N THR A 43 -13.22 -6.00 8.81
CA THR A 43 -13.75 -6.35 7.48
C THR A 43 -12.72 -6.09 6.39
N VAL A 44 -12.12 -4.88 6.37
CA VAL A 44 -11.04 -4.54 5.43
C VAL A 44 -9.87 -5.50 5.58
N PHE A 45 -9.48 -5.82 6.83
CA PHE A 45 -8.39 -6.75 7.09
C PHE A 45 -8.69 -8.14 6.53
N VAL A 46 -9.86 -8.71 6.83
CA VAL A 46 -10.24 -10.05 6.36
C VAL A 46 -10.32 -10.09 4.84
N LEU A 47 -11.10 -9.20 4.23
CA LEU A 47 -11.32 -9.19 2.78
C LEU A 47 -10.02 -8.88 2.01
N GLY A 48 -9.20 -7.95 2.52
CA GLY A 48 -7.93 -7.57 1.91
C GLY A 48 -6.86 -8.66 1.98
N ASN A 49 -6.92 -9.57 2.94
CA ASN A 49 -5.90 -10.61 3.16
C ASN A 49 -6.36 -12.02 2.78
N LEU A 50 -7.42 -12.14 1.97
CA LEU A 50 -7.82 -13.43 1.41
C LEU A 50 -6.71 -14.03 0.52
N PHE A 51 -6.51 -15.33 0.66
CA PHE A 51 -5.49 -16.11 -0.04
C PHE A 51 -6.17 -17.01 -1.08
N PRO A 52 -5.62 -17.17 -2.29
CA PRO A 52 -4.29 -16.72 -2.74
C PRO A 52 -4.19 -15.23 -3.07
N THR A 53 -5.30 -14.60 -3.42
CA THR A 53 -5.38 -13.17 -3.75
C THR A 53 -6.72 -12.62 -3.31
N THR A 54 -6.80 -11.30 -3.13
CA THR A 54 -8.06 -10.61 -2.89
C THR A 54 -9.03 -10.85 -4.06
N PRO A 55 -10.23 -11.40 -3.83
CA PRO A 55 -11.21 -11.67 -4.86
C PRO A 55 -11.70 -10.38 -5.57
N PRO A 56 -12.05 -10.44 -6.86
CA PRO A 56 -12.56 -9.27 -7.60
C PRO A 56 -13.75 -8.59 -6.93
N LYS A 57 -14.67 -9.35 -6.34
CA LYS A 57 -15.81 -8.79 -5.59
C LYS A 57 -15.36 -7.88 -4.44
N ALA A 58 -14.40 -8.33 -3.63
CA ALA A 58 -13.86 -7.55 -2.53
C ALA A 58 -13.13 -6.28 -3.03
N LEU A 59 -12.39 -6.38 -4.15
CA LEU A 59 -11.77 -5.21 -4.76
C LEU A 59 -12.81 -4.18 -5.21
N THR A 60 -13.92 -4.61 -5.82
CA THR A 60 -15.03 -3.71 -6.20
C THR A 60 -15.59 -2.95 -4.99
N TYR A 61 -15.76 -3.61 -3.85
CA TYR A 61 -16.16 -2.92 -2.61
C TYR A 61 -15.09 -1.92 -2.15
N PHE A 62 -13.81 -2.29 -2.17
CA PHE A 62 -12.76 -1.35 -1.79
C PHE A 62 -12.67 -0.14 -2.72
N GLU A 63 -12.87 -0.30 -4.03
CA GLU A 63 -12.96 0.82 -4.97
C GLU A 63 -14.12 1.75 -4.62
N ALA A 64 -15.31 1.18 -4.38
CA ALA A 64 -16.51 1.95 -4.05
C ALA A 64 -16.37 2.74 -2.74
N HIS A 65 -15.67 2.18 -1.75
CA HIS A 65 -15.60 2.75 -0.39
C HIS A 65 -14.28 3.43 -0.06
N LEU A 66 -13.24 3.38 -0.90
CA LEU A 66 -11.89 3.91 -0.57
C LEU A 66 -11.96 5.35 -0.06
N THR A 67 -12.78 6.17 -0.71
CA THR A 67 -12.90 7.61 -0.44
C THR A 67 -13.91 7.98 0.65
N ASP A 68 -14.55 6.99 1.28
CA ASP A 68 -15.54 7.24 2.32
C ASP A 68 -14.91 7.95 3.53
N LYS A 69 -15.53 9.04 3.93
CA LYS A 69 -15.10 9.82 5.10
C LYS A 69 -15.25 9.05 6.42
N ALA A 70 -16.11 8.04 6.44
CA ALA A 70 -16.29 7.15 7.58
C ALA A 70 -15.10 6.20 7.77
N ASN A 71 -14.22 6.03 6.79
CA ASN A 71 -13.04 5.19 6.95
C ASN A 71 -12.03 5.85 7.88
N SER A 72 -11.61 5.11 8.91
CA SER A 72 -10.36 5.39 9.61
C SER A 72 -9.17 5.39 8.65
N ASP A 73 -8.05 6.01 9.03
CA ASP A 73 -6.82 5.97 8.22
C ASP A 73 -6.31 4.53 8.05
N HIS A 74 -6.55 3.68 9.04
CA HIS A 74 -6.18 2.27 9.00
C HIS A 74 -7.01 1.49 7.96
N ALA A 75 -8.34 1.65 7.97
CA ALA A 75 -9.21 1.05 6.96
C ALA A 75 -8.85 1.55 5.56
N ALA A 76 -8.69 2.86 5.39
CA ALA A 76 -8.32 3.46 4.12
C ALA A 76 -6.97 2.92 3.58
N ALA A 77 -5.97 2.79 4.45
CA ALA A 77 -4.67 2.21 4.08
C ALA A 77 -4.78 0.71 3.73
N GLY A 78 -5.62 -0.05 4.43
CA GLY A 78 -5.87 -1.46 4.13
C GLY A 78 -6.57 -1.68 2.79
N MET A 79 -7.58 -0.87 2.47
CA MET A 79 -8.23 -0.86 1.16
C MET A 79 -7.23 -0.48 0.06
N ALA A 80 -6.45 0.58 0.26
CA ALA A 80 -5.43 1.01 -0.68
C ALA A 80 -4.39 -0.08 -0.94
N ASP A 81 -3.89 -0.78 0.08
CA ASP A 81 -2.97 -1.90 -0.08
C ASP A 81 -3.55 -3.03 -0.92
N ALA A 82 -4.79 -3.44 -0.65
CA ALA A 82 -5.46 -4.49 -1.41
C ALA A 82 -5.65 -4.10 -2.90
N LEU A 83 -6.01 -2.84 -3.16
CA LEU A 83 -6.14 -2.29 -4.51
C LEU A 83 -4.79 -2.22 -5.23
N LEU A 84 -3.71 -1.84 -4.55
CA LEU A 84 -2.36 -1.85 -5.12
C LEU A 84 -1.89 -3.26 -5.45
N ARG A 85 -2.15 -4.25 -4.58
CA ARG A 85 -1.81 -5.67 -4.81
C ARG A 85 -2.54 -6.30 -5.99
N SER A 86 -3.66 -5.72 -6.43
CA SER A 86 -4.34 -6.16 -7.65
C SER A 86 -3.50 -5.92 -8.92
N ALA A 87 -2.50 -5.03 -8.85
CA ALA A 87 -1.67 -4.55 -9.96
C ALA A 87 -2.48 -3.97 -11.14
N ASN A 88 -3.75 -3.61 -10.92
CA ASN A 88 -4.59 -2.97 -11.92
C ASN A 88 -4.24 -1.47 -12.00
N ALA A 89 -3.95 -0.99 -13.21
CA ALA A 89 -3.54 0.39 -13.45
C ALA A 89 -4.59 1.44 -13.01
N ALA A 90 -5.89 1.15 -13.17
CA ALA A 90 -6.96 2.04 -12.74
C ALA A 90 -7.03 2.12 -11.21
N CYS A 91 -6.93 0.98 -10.53
CA CYS A 91 -6.90 0.93 -9.06
C CYS A 91 -5.67 1.67 -8.52
N ILE A 92 -4.49 1.49 -9.14
CA ILE A 92 -3.27 2.22 -8.79
C ILE A 92 -3.51 3.73 -8.92
N ALA A 93 -3.98 4.21 -10.07
CA ALA A 93 -4.23 5.63 -10.30
C ALA A 93 -5.23 6.22 -9.29
N GLU A 94 -6.26 5.46 -8.94
CA GLU A 94 -7.23 5.86 -7.92
C GLU A 94 -6.61 5.96 -6.53
N VAL A 95 -5.82 4.96 -6.11
CA VAL A 95 -5.12 4.99 -4.82
C VAL A 95 -4.15 6.16 -4.73
N LEU A 96 -3.38 6.44 -5.79
CA LEU A 96 -2.46 7.58 -5.81
C LEU A 96 -3.20 8.92 -5.69
N ARG A 97 -4.29 9.10 -6.45
CA ARG A 97 -5.14 10.30 -6.36
C ARG A 97 -5.75 10.47 -4.97
N PHE A 98 -6.21 9.39 -4.36
CA PHE A 98 -6.76 9.40 -3.01
C PHE A 98 -5.69 9.76 -1.97
N ALA A 99 -4.48 9.20 -2.09
CA ALA A 99 -3.37 9.47 -1.19
C ALA A 99 -2.90 10.94 -1.24
N GLU A 100 -3.00 11.60 -2.40
CA GLU A 100 -2.77 13.05 -2.49
C GLU A 100 -3.79 13.87 -1.68
N GLN A 101 -5.03 13.38 -1.58
CA GLN A 101 -6.10 14.05 -0.83
C GLN A 101 -6.08 13.68 0.66
N ARG A 102 -5.31 12.66 1.06
CA ARG A 102 -5.28 12.11 2.40
C ARG A 102 -3.83 11.96 2.91
N PRO A 103 -3.16 13.09 3.27
CA PRO A 103 -1.74 13.11 3.58
C PRO A 103 -1.28 12.09 4.63
N GLN A 104 -2.15 11.77 5.59
CA GLN A 104 -1.86 10.86 6.69
C GLN A 104 -1.67 9.39 6.27
N ILE A 105 -2.14 8.98 5.08
CA ILE A 105 -1.88 7.64 4.54
C ILE A 105 -0.79 7.63 3.45
N LYS A 106 -0.31 8.82 3.03
CA LYS A 106 0.59 8.95 1.87
C LYS A 106 1.86 8.14 2.05
N GLY A 107 2.48 8.20 3.23
CA GLY A 107 3.67 7.38 3.56
C GLY A 107 3.42 5.88 3.43
N SER A 108 2.29 5.39 3.95
CA SER A 108 1.89 3.98 3.82
C SER A 108 1.72 3.56 2.36
N VAL A 109 1.06 4.40 1.55
CA VAL A 109 0.89 4.14 0.12
C VAL A 109 2.24 4.06 -0.60
N ILE A 110 3.15 5.00 -0.33
CA ILE A 110 4.50 5.02 -0.91
C ILE A 110 5.23 3.70 -0.58
N GLN A 111 5.27 3.29 0.68
CA GLN A 111 5.90 2.02 1.08
C GLN A 111 5.28 0.83 0.34
N ARG A 112 3.95 0.79 0.19
CA ARG A 112 3.26 -0.28 -0.53
C ARG A 112 3.58 -0.31 -2.02
N LEU A 113 3.86 0.82 -2.66
CA LEU A 113 4.33 0.83 -4.06
C LEU A 113 5.64 0.04 -4.20
N GLY A 114 6.59 0.24 -3.28
CA GLY A 114 7.86 -0.50 -3.27
C GLY A 114 7.68 -1.98 -2.98
N VAL A 115 6.98 -2.31 -1.89
CA VAL A 115 6.74 -3.70 -1.46
C VAL A 115 6.01 -4.52 -2.53
N ASN A 116 5.08 -3.91 -3.26
CA ASN A 116 4.34 -4.56 -4.33
C ASN A 116 5.04 -4.45 -5.70
N HIS A 117 6.25 -3.89 -5.75
CA HIS A 117 7.06 -3.67 -6.96
C HIS A 117 6.29 -2.95 -8.08
N ILE A 118 5.52 -1.91 -7.73
CA ILE A 118 4.68 -1.15 -8.67
C ILE A 118 5.55 -0.09 -9.36
N THR A 119 5.73 -0.24 -10.67
CA THR A 119 6.64 0.58 -11.48
C THR A 119 5.94 1.35 -12.59
N THR A 120 4.65 1.66 -12.45
CA THR A 120 3.96 2.54 -13.40
C THR A 120 4.54 3.95 -13.33
N ASP A 121 4.51 4.70 -14.44
CA ASP A 121 5.05 6.06 -14.50
C ASP A 121 4.44 6.97 -13.42
N GLU A 122 3.15 6.83 -13.16
CA GLU A 122 2.44 7.58 -12.11
C GLU A 122 2.94 7.23 -10.72
N ALA A 123 3.17 5.94 -10.43
CA ALA A 123 3.69 5.48 -9.15
C ALA A 123 5.14 5.97 -8.93
N LEU A 124 5.99 5.90 -9.96
CA LEU A 124 7.36 6.39 -9.86
C LEU A 124 7.40 7.90 -9.65
N LYS A 125 6.57 8.68 -10.37
CA LYS A 125 6.42 10.14 -10.13
C LYS A 125 5.93 10.43 -8.72
N PHE A 126 5.00 9.64 -8.20
CA PHE A 126 4.51 9.78 -6.84
C PHE A 126 5.63 9.56 -5.81
N ILE A 127 6.46 8.54 -5.99
CA ILE A 127 7.64 8.29 -5.15
C ILE A 127 8.67 9.43 -5.27
N HIS A 128 8.98 9.92 -6.49
CA HIS A 128 9.87 11.08 -6.67
C HIS A 128 9.37 12.31 -5.88
N SER A 129 8.07 12.61 -5.95
CA SER A 129 7.49 13.75 -5.24
C SER A 129 7.64 13.65 -3.72
N ALA A 130 7.69 12.42 -3.18
CA ALA A 130 7.83 12.19 -1.75
C ALA A 130 9.22 12.56 -1.21
N PHE A 131 10.26 12.60 -2.05
CA PHE A 131 11.58 13.08 -1.63
C PHE A 131 11.62 14.58 -1.31
N LEU A 132 10.65 15.35 -1.84
CA LEU A 132 10.51 16.78 -1.57
C LEU A 132 9.92 17.08 -0.19
N ASP A 133 9.24 16.12 0.44
CA ASP A 133 8.67 16.25 1.78
C ASP A 133 9.52 15.50 2.80
N PRO A 134 10.21 16.20 3.75
CA PRO A 134 11.01 15.56 4.78
C PRO A 134 10.27 14.47 5.58
N LYS A 135 8.94 14.58 5.74
CA LYS A 135 8.12 13.59 6.46
C LYS A 135 7.92 12.30 5.67
N LEU A 136 8.10 12.33 4.36
CA LEU A 136 7.86 11.19 3.45
C LEU A 136 9.16 10.58 2.91
N ARG A 137 10.30 11.25 3.07
CA ARG A 137 11.61 10.77 2.59
C ARG A 137 11.93 9.35 3.05
N GLN A 138 11.72 9.03 4.32
CA GLN A 138 11.95 7.66 4.81
C GLN A 138 11.11 6.63 4.04
N ALA A 139 9.81 6.89 3.87
CA ALA A 139 8.92 6.00 3.12
C ALA A 139 9.35 5.87 1.66
N ALA A 140 9.78 6.97 1.02
CA ALA A 140 10.28 6.98 -0.34
C ALA A 140 11.55 6.15 -0.50
N ILE A 141 12.53 6.30 0.40
CA ILE A 141 13.78 5.54 0.40
C ILE A 141 13.50 4.05 0.59
N GLU A 142 12.61 3.70 1.53
CA GLU A 142 12.19 2.31 1.75
C GLU A 142 11.55 1.74 0.49
N ALA A 143 10.61 2.46 -0.13
CA ALA A 143 9.96 2.03 -1.36
C ALA A 143 10.97 1.81 -2.50
N VAL A 144 11.89 2.75 -2.71
CA VAL A 144 12.94 2.65 -3.73
C VAL A 144 13.88 1.47 -3.46
N GLY A 145 14.16 1.17 -2.20
CA GLY A 145 14.94 0.01 -1.77
C GLY A 145 14.30 -1.34 -2.11
N ASP A 146 12.99 -1.39 -2.30
CA ASP A 146 12.25 -2.59 -2.70
C ASP A 146 12.02 -2.67 -4.23
N LEU A 147 12.23 -1.58 -4.97
CA LEU A 147 12.07 -1.59 -6.43
C LEU A 147 13.18 -2.40 -7.14
N PRO A 148 12.88 -2.93 -8.35
CA PRO A 148 13.88 -3.55 -9.21
C PRO A 148 15.11 -2.66 -9.43
N GLY A 149 16.30 -3.25 -9.50
CA GLY A 149 17.57 -2.50 -9.52
C GLY A 149 17.75 -1.57 -10.72
N ASP A 150 17.15 -1.90 -11.87
CA ASP A 150 17.13 -1.03 -13.06
C ASP A 150 16.22 0.20 -12.86
N VAL A 151 15.06 0.02 -12.23
CA VAL A 151 14.14 1.12 -11.88
C VAL A 151 14.76 2.01 -10.79
N ARG A 152 15.39 1.40 -9.79
CA ARG A 152 16.04 2.11 -8.67
C ARG A 152 17.09 3.12 -9.11
N LYS A 153 17.84 2.82 -10.18
CA LYS A 153 18.84 3.75 -10.74
C LYS A 153 18.23 5.10 -11.14
N GLY A 154 16.94 5.13 -11.48
CA GLY A 154 16.20 6.36 -11.75
C GLY A 154 16.10 7.33 -10.56
N PHE A 155 16.29 6.83 -9.33
CA PHE A 155 16.21 7.61 -8.08
C PHE A 155 17.57 8.02 -7.52
N ALA A 156 18.67 7.77 -8.24
CA ALA A 156 20.01 8.02 -7.73
C ALA A 156 20.24 9.47 -7.30
N GLN A 157 19.68 10.42 -8.06
CA GLN A 157 19.79 11.85 -7.74
C GLN A 157 19.00 12.22 -6.48
N ASP A 158 17.78 11.71 -6.30
CA ASP A 158 16.98 11.99 -5.11
C ASP A 158 17.63 11.42 -3.86
N LEU A 159 18.15 10.19 -3.94
CA LEU A 159 18.90 9.55 -2.86
C LEU A 159 20.16 10.36 -2.51
N ALA A 160 20.93 10.79 -3.52
CA ALA A 160 22.12 11.62 -3.31
C ALA A 160 21.75 12.94 -2.60
N HIS A 161 20.64 13.57 -3.00
CA HIS A 161 20.18 14.80 -2.38
C HIS A 161 19.85 14.62 -0.89
N VAL A 162 19.18 13.52 -0.52
CA VAL A 162 18.93 13.18 0.90
C VAL A 162 20.24 12.96 1.66
N ILE A 163 21.22 12.30 1.05
CA ILE A 163 22.52 12.01 1.68
C ILE A 163 23.32 13.28 1.95
N GLU A 164 23.20 14.27 1.07
CA GLU A 164 23.92 15.54 1.12
C GLU A 164 23.21 16.62 1.95
N ASP A 165 21.93 16.42 2.31
CA ASP A 165 21.17 17.36 3.12
C ASP A 165 21.70 17.39 4.57
N PRO A 166 22.30 18.51 5.03
CA PRO A 166 22.88 18.60 6.36
C PRO A 166 21.84 18.58 7.50
N ASN A 167 20.56 18.77 7.18
CA ASN A 167 19.46 18.75 8.14
C ASN A 167 18.75 17.40 8.19
N GLU A 168 19.15 16.44 7.37
CA GLU A 168 18.53 15.13 7.33
C GLU A 168 18.86 14.30 8.57
N ASP A 169 17.91 13.47 9.00
CA ASP A 169 18.17 12.52 10.06
C ASP A 169 19.28 11.54 9.62
N SER A 170 20.29 11.36 10.47
CA SER A 170 21.45 10.52 10.16
C SER A 170 21.09 9.08 9.76
N ARG A 171 19.99 8.53 10.29
CA ARG A 171 19.51 7.18 9.94
C ARG A 171 18.84 7.18 8.57
N VAL A 172 18.10 8.23 8.25
CA VAL A 172 17.47 8.42 6.93
C VAL A 172 18.55 8.57 5.85
N ALA A 173 19.54 9.43 6.08
CA ALA A 173 20.69 9.60 5.18
C ALA A 173 21.50 8.30 5.00
N GLU A 174 21.77 7.57 6.09
CA GLU A 174 22.47 6.29 6.01
C GLU A 174 21.66 5.24 5.24
N ARG A 175 20.34 5.18 5.45
CA ARG A 175 19.48 4.29 4.69
C ARG A 175 19.49 4.64 3.20
N ALA A 176 19.49 5.92 2.85
CA ALA A 176 19.61 6.34 1.46
C ALA A 176 20.94 5.89 0.83
N ARG A 177 22.07 5.96 1.56
CA ARG A 177 23.38 5.44 1.08
C ARG A 177 23.33 3.95 0.80
N GLN A 178 22.71 3.18 1.70
CA GLN A 178 22.56 1.74 1.53
C GLN A 178 21.75 1.42 0.29
N VAL A 179 20.63 2.11 0.07
CA VAL A 179 19.78 1.90 -1.12
C VAL A 179 20.51 2.30 -2.40
N LEU A 180 21.30 3.37 -2.39
CA LEU A 180 22.05 3.85 -3.55
C LEU A 180 23.18 2.89 -3.99
N THR A 181 23.71 2.08 -3.06
CA THR A 181 24.86 1.20 -3.30
C THR A 181 24.50 -0.27 -3.54
N GLN A 182 23.22 -0.62 -3.41
CA GLN A 182 22.68 -1.93 -3.77
C GLN A 182 22.51 -2.09 -5.28
#